data_AF-A0A953ASL8-F1
#
_entry.id   AF-A0A953ASL8-F1
#
_cell.length_a   1.000
_cell.length_b   1.000
_cell.length_c   1.000
_cell.angle_alpha   90.00
_cell.angle_beta   90.00
_cell.angle_gamma   90.00
#
_symmetry.space_group_name_H-M   'P 1'
#
loop_
_entity.id
_entity.type
_entity.pdbx_description
1 polymer ?
#
loop_
_entity_poly.entity_id
_entity_poly.type
_entity_poly.pdbx_seq_one_letter_code
_entity_poly.pdbx_strand_id
1 'polypeptide(L)' 'AARALRRFAAAPAQTWGLAETLPALEAAAGLGCRRALLRTRAGRRTQAQGVPDHLLPVAVYADLFAAADAMREEGG' A
#
# COMPACT_ATOMS: atom_id res chain seq x y z
N ALA A 1 -2.18 -10.74 2.65
CA ALA A 1 -3.32 -9.85 2.34
C ALA A 1 -4.64 -10.61 2.18
N ALA A 2 -4.78 -11.60 1.28
CA ALA A 2 -6.05 -12.30 1.02
C ALA A 2 -6.74 -12.90 2.27
N ARG A 3 -5.99 -13.57 3.16
CA ARG A 3 -6.53 -14.09 4.43
C ARG A 3 -7.10 -13.00 5.33
N ALA A 4 -6.47 -11.81 5.35
CA ALA A 4 -6.93 -10.69 6.15
C ALA A 4 -8.24 -10.12 5.58
N LEU A 5 -8.31 -9.87 4.28
CA LEU A 5 -9.52 -9.37 3.61
C LEU A 5 -10.74 -10.28 3.90
N ARG A 6 -10.56 -11.60 3.77
CA ARG A 6 -11.61 -12.57 4.11
C ARG A 6 -12.00 -12.53 5.59
N ARG A 7 -11.02 -12.50 6.49
CA ARG A 7 -11.25 -12.46 7.94
C ARG A 7 -12.06 -11.24 8.37
N PHE A 8 -11.82 -10.09 7.74
CA PHE A 8 -12.45 -8.82 8.10
C PHE A 8 -13.62 -8.45 7.19
N ALA A 9 -14.03 -9.34 6.27
CA ALA A 9 -15.04 -9.06 5.24
C ALA A 9 -14.79 -7.71 4.52
N ALA A 10 -13.52 -7.36 4.32
CA ALA A 10 -13.13 -6.06 3.78
C ALA A 10 -13.16 -6.06 2.25
N ALA A 11 -13.76 -5.02 1.67
CA ALA A 11 -13.76 -4.81 0.23
C ALA A 11 -12.34 -4.44 -0.23
N PRO A 12 -11.72 -5.19 -1.17
CA PRO A 12 -10.35 -4.92 -1.58
C PRO A 12 -10.16 -3.50 -2.12
N ALA A 13 -11.07 -3.02 -2.98
CA ALA A 13 -11.02 -1.67 -3.55
C ALA A 13 -11.06 -0.53 -2.51
N GLN A 14 -11.60 -0.80 -1.31
CA GLN A 14 -11.64 0.16 -0.20
C GLN A 14 -10.52 -0.09 0.82
N THR A 15 -9.69 -1.11 0.61
CA THR A 15 -8.62 -1.50 1.53
C THR A 15 -7.27 -1.03 1.02
N TRP A 16 -6.48 -0.43 1.91
CA TRP A 16 -5.08 -0.09 1.64
C TRP A 16 -4.14 -1.27 1.93
N GLY A 17 -3.30 -1.60 0.96
CA GLY A 17 -2.11 -2.41 1.13
C GLY A 17 -0.90 -1.51 1.37
N LEU A 18 -0.50 -1.37 2.63
CA LEU A 18 0.71 -0.67 3.04
C LEU A 18 1.91 -1.62 2.94
N ALA A 19 2.96 -1.24 2.22
CA ALA A 19 4.14 -2.09 2.06
C ALA A 19 5.43 -1.29 1.90
N GLU A 20 6.58 -1.96 2.11
CA GLU A 20 7.93 -1.41 1.90
C GLU A 20 8.62 -2.03 0.68
N THR A 21 8.03 -3.04 0.03
CA THR A 21 8.68 -3.83 -1.03
C THR A 21 7.77 -4.02 -2.25
N LEU A 22 8.37 -4.15 -3.44
CA LEU A 22 7.63 -4.39 -4.70
C LEU A 22 6.77 -5.66 -4.66
N PRO A 23 7.26 -6.84 -4.20
CA PRO A 23 6.42 -8.05 -4.17
C PRO A 23 5.18 -7.91 -3.28
N ALA A 24 5.26 -7.09 -2.22
CA ALA A 24 4.12 -6.82 -1.37
C ALA A 24 3.14 -5.81 -2.01
N LEU A 25 3.64 -4.83 -2.76
CA LEU A 25 2.80 -3.94 -3.58
C LEU A 25 2.10 -4.72 -4.71
N GLU A 26 2.79 -5.66 -5.36
CA GLU A 26 2.22 -6.57 -6.36
C GLU A 26 1.13 -7.47 -5.75
N ALA A 27 1.38 -8.02 -4.55
CA ALA A 27 0.37 -8.82 -3.85
C ALA A 27 -0.88 -8.00 -3.49
N ALA A 28 -0.72 -6.71 -3.16
CA ALA A 28 -1.85 -5.81 -2.96
C ALA A 28 -2.57 -5.48 -4.27
N ALA A 29 -1.82 -5.24 -5.36
CA ALA A 29 -2.36 -5.01 -6.70
C ALA A 29 -3.20 -6.19 -7.20
N GLY A 30 -2.67 -7.41 -7.09
CA GLY A 30 -3.35 -8.64 -7.54
C GLY A 30 -4.64 -8.95 -6.78
N LEU A 31 -4.86 -8.32 -5.63
CA LEU A 31 -6.12 -8.40 -4.88
C LEU A 31 -7.07 -7.24 -5.15
N GLY A 32 -6.66 -6.24 -5.93
CA GLY A 32 -7.44 -5.03 -6.18
C GLY A 32 -7.40 -4.02 -5.03
N CYS A 33 -6.42 -4.12 -4.12
CA CYS A 33 -6.26 -3.15 -3.04
C CYS A 33 -5.68 -1.83 -3.54
N ARG A 34 -6.03 -0.72 -2.87
CA ARG A 34 -5.28 0.55 -2.95
C ARG A 34 -3.86 0.29 -2.44
N ARG A 35 -2.85 0.97 -2.98
CA ARG A 35 -1.44 0.68 -2.70
C ARG A 35 -0.73 1.89 -2.14
N ALA A 36 0.01 1.69 -1.07
CA ALA A 36 0.91 2.72 -0.57
C ALA A 36 2.28 2.15 -0.17
N LEU A 37 3.33 2.82 -0.63
CA LEU A 37 4.71 2.57 -0.28
C LEU A 37 5.08 3.39 0.96
N LEU A 38 5.50 2.72 2.03
CA LEU A 38 6.09 3.36 3.20
C LEU A 38 7.60 3.48 2.99
N ARG A 39 8.17 4.67 3.21
CA ARG A 39 9.62 4.95 3.07
C ARG A 39 10.42 4.59 4.32
N THR A 40 9.93 3.60 5.07
CA THR A 40 10.62 2.98 6.19
C THR A 40 11.41 1.76 5.70
N ARG A 41 12.50 1.42 6.41
CA ARG A 41 13.33 0.23 6.14
C ARG A 41 13.67 0.06 4.65
N ALA A 42 13.16 -0.99 4.00
CA ALA A 42 13.41 -1.32 2.60
C ALA A 42 12.72 -0.35 1.62
N GLY A 43 11.72 0.40 2.06
CA GLY A 43 10.90 1.24 1.20
C GLY A 43 11.63 2.41 0.56
N ARG A 44 12.67 2.97 1.21
CA ARG A 44 13.52 3.98 0.57
C ARG A 44 14.26 3.42 -0.64
N ARG A 45 14.75 2.18 -0.52
CA ARG A 45 15.41 1.47 -1.62
C ARG A 45 14.41 1.14 -2.71
N THR A 46 13.23 0.63 -2.36
CA THR A 46 12.16 0.36 -3.33
C THR A 46 11.74 1.62 -4.08
N GLN A 47 11.59 2.76 -3.40
CA GLN A 47 11.30 4.02 -4.08
C GLN A 47 12.43 4.44 -5.03
N ALA A 48 13.69 4.36 -4.57
CA ALA A 48 14.85 4.73 -5.39
C ALA A 48 15.02 3.84 -6.63
N GLN A 49 14.58 2.58 -6.55
CA GLN A 49 14.56 1.65 -7.69
C GLN A 49 13.41 1.92 -8.67
N GLY A 50 12.45 2.77 -8.29
CA GLY A 50 11.24 3.04 -9.06
C GLY A 50 10.13 2.04 -8.79
N VAL A 51 8.89 2.50 -8.97
CA VAL A 51 7.70 1.65 -8.93
C VAL A 51 7.29 1.36 -10.39
N PRO A 52 7.17 0.09 -10.79
CA PRO A 52 6.71 -0.28 -12.12
C PRO A 52 5.33 0.32 -12.47
N ASP A 53 5.15 0.73 -13.72
CA ASP A 53 3.93 1.40 -14.19
C ASP A 53 2.65 0.59 -13.93
N HIS A 54 2.72 -0.74 -14.03
CA HIS A 54 1.57 -1.62 -13.81
C HIS A 54 1.07 -1.62 -12.36
N LEU A 55 1.85 -1.10 -11.41
CA LEU A 55 1.43 -0.94 -10.01
C LEU A 55 0.78 0.42 -9.75
N LEU A 56 0.90 1.38 -10.67
CA LEU A 56 0.33 2.70 -10.48
C LEU A 56 -1.22 2.66 -10.48
N PRO A 57 -1.88 3.53 -9.72
CA PRO A 57 -1.30 4.49 -8.77
C PRO A 57 -0.79 3.83 -7.48
N VAL A 58 0.30 4.39 -6.92
CA VAL A 58 0.85 4.04 -5.59
C VAL A 58 1.09 5.33 -4.81
N ALA A 59 0.45 5.47 -3.65
CA ALA A 59 0.75 6.57 -2.72
C ALA A 59 2.09 6.33 -2.03
N VAL A 60 2.81 7.40 -1.64
CA VAL A 60 4.11 7.27 -0.97
C VAL A 60 4.11 8.07 0.32
N TYR A 61 4.34 7.39 1.45
CA TYR A 61 4.34 7.99 2.78
C TYR A 61 5.69 7.84 3.47
N ALA A 62 6.03 8.76 4.37
CA ALA A 62 7.28 8.69 5.13
C ALA A 62 7.33 7.41 6.00
N ASP A 63 6.22 7.11 6.68
CA ASP A 63 6.05 6.01 7.60
C ASP A 63 4.55 5.72 7.79
N LEU A 64 4.23 4.80 8.72
CA LEU A 64 2.86 4.40 9.03
C LEU A 64 2.03 5.55 9.62
N PHE A 65 2.62 6.45 10.41
CA PHE A 65 1.89 7.56 11.02
C PHE A 65 1.44 8.55 9.95
N ALA A 66 2.35 8.95 9.07
CA ALA A 66 2.04 9.80 7.93
C ALA A 66 0.97 9.18 7.02
N ALA A 67 1.01 7.86 6.81
CA ALA A 67 -0.01 7.16 6.04
C ALA A 67 -1.39 7.19 6.75
N ALA A 68 -1.41 6.94 8.06
CA ALA A 68 -2.65 6.93 8.84
C ALA A 68 -3.30 8.32 8.89
N ASP A 69 -2.50 9.38 9.07
CA ASP A 69 -3.01 10.75 9.09
C ASP A 69 -3.64 11.12 7.74
N ALA A 70 -2.94 10.88 6.64
CA ALA A 70 -3.46 11.13 5.29
C ALA A 70 -4.77 10.36 5.01
N MET A 71 -4.86 9.10 5.43
CA MET A 71 -6.06 8.27 5.21
C MET A 71 -7.26 8.75 6.01
N ARG A 72 -7.05 9.38 7.17
CA ARG A 72 -8.14 9.95 7.97
C ARG A 72 -8.66 11.23 7.33
N GLU A 73 -7.78 12.04 6.76
CA GLU A 73 -8.13 13.27 6.05
C GLU A 73 -8.89 13.00 4.74
N GLU A 74 -8.60 11.88 4.05
CA GLU A 74 -9.33 11.44 2.85
C GLU A 74 -10.77 10.94 3.11
N GLY A 75 -11.21 10.86 4.37
CA GLY A 75 -12.56 10.42 4.75
C GLY A 75 -12.72 8.91 4.81
N GLY A 76 -12.10 8.30 5.82
CA GLY A 76 -12.30 6.88 6.18
C GLY A 76 -13.73 6.57 6.61
#